data_AF-A0A8J4CYC9-F1
#
_entry.id   AF-A0A8J4CYC9-F1
#
_cell.length_a   1.000
_cell.length_b   1.000
_cell.length_c   1.000
_cell.angle_alpha   90.00
_cell.angle_beta   90.00
_cell.angle_gamma   90.00
#
_symmetry.space_group_name_H-M   'P 1'
#
loop_
_entity.id
_entity.type
_entity.pdbx_description
1 polymer ?
#
loop_
_entity_poly.entity_id
_entity_poly.type
_entity_poly.pdbx_seq_one_letter_code
_entity_poly.pdbx_strand_id
1 'polypeptide(L)'
;MSHLRSPVCVYVYVCVCDSRGPRLGLVTAAMSPRLVAGSGNVSTDNFGGFASVRTRNLDPPLDLSPYDGIELRLFGDGQRYKLIIRPDANWDGIAYCCSFDTRPGVWQAIRIPFANFFPVFRAKRVAVGSGAQPLDPSAISSIQIMLSKFEYDGQLNPNFRRGPFNLPISHISTYLAADLPPRFVHVSSAGVTRPNRPGINVDQEPPAVRLNDTLGGILTWKLAGEDALRASGVPYSIIRPTALTEEPGGMPIELDQGDTVKGKISREDIADLCVALLSCSAARNITFEVSSRVPFSQAWTLPDPTRPPFPRDWAAALSAANIRPGVTGRTVAGVYTGKQPEAEALQAAGITAPASSCKSTASPTAT
;
A
#
# COMPACT_ATOMS: atom_id res chain seq x y z
N MET A 1 -18.86 0.69 3.08
CA MET A 1 -17.65 1.26 2.45
C MET A 1 -16.66 0.14 2.14
N SER A 2 -17.02 -0.74 1.18
CA SER A 2 -16.36 -2.03 0.91
C SER A 2 -15.87 -2.11 -0.55
N HIS A 3 -15.20 -1.06 -1.03
CA HIS A 3 -14.58 -1.05 -2.35
C HIS A 3 -13.15 -0.57 -2.18
N LEU A 4 -12.20 -1.51 -2.12
CA LEU A 4 -10.76 -1.32 -2.47
C LEU A 4 -9.88 -2.56 -2.22
N ARG A 5 -10.46 -3.75 -2.03
CA ARG A 5 -9.72 -5.03 -2.06
C ARG A 5 -10.20 -5.99 -3.17
N SER A 6 -10.73 -5.44 -4.26
CA SER A 6 -11.01 -6.24 -5.45
C SER A 6 -9.85 -6.11 -6.42
N PRO A 7 -9.20 -7.21 -6.85
CA PRO A 7 -8.38 -7.16 -8.06
C PRO A 7 -9.27 -6.60 -9.17
N VAL A 8 -8.85 -5.51 -9.81
CA VAL A 8 -9.54 -5.01 -11.00
C VAL A 8 -9.49 -6.14 -12.03
N CYS A 9 -10.61 -6.82 -12.22
CA CYS A 9 -10.76 -7.83 -13.27
C CYS A 9 -10.79 -7.06 -14.60
N VAL A 10 -9.60 -6.87 -15.16
CA VAL A 10 -9.41 -6.17 -16.42
C VAL A 10 -9.92 -7.07 -17.53
N TYR A 11 -11.13 -6.84 -18.04
CA TYR A 11 -11.56 -7.46 -19.30
C TYR A 11 -10.78 -6.83 -20.46
N VAL A 12 -9.99 -7.63 -21.16
CA VAL A 12 -9.05 -7.20 -22.19
C VAL A 12 -9.70 -7.33 -23.57
N TYR A 13 -9.73 -6.23 -24.32
CA TYR A 13 -9.82 -6.29 -25.78
C TYR A 13 -8.43 -6.21 -26.37
N VAL A 14 -8.08 -7.20 -27.19
CA VAL A 14 -6.85 -7.22 -27.99
C VAL A 14 -7.21 -6.66 -29.37
N CYS A 15 -6.56 -5.58 -29.78
CA CYS A 15 -6.62 -5.12 -31.16
C CYS A 15 -5.26 -5.40 -31.82
N VAL A 16 -5.27 -6.28 -32.84
CA VAL A 16 -4.15 -6.50 -33.75
C VAL A 16 -4.59 -5.96 -35.11
N CYS A 17 -3.97 -4.88 -35.60
CA CYS A 17 -4.21 -4.42 -36.96
C CYS A 17 -3.19 -5.08 -37.92
N ASP A 18 -3.70 -5.83 -38.89
CA ASP A 18 -3.07 -6.12 -40.19
C ASP A 18 -4.02 -5.56 -41.28
N SER A 19 -3.51 -5.18 -42.44
CA SER A 19 -4.20 -4.38 -43.48
C SER A 19 -5.38 -5.09 -44.20
N ARG A 20 -5.87 -6.22 -43.68
CA ARG A 20 -7.04 -6.97 -44.19
C ARG A 20 -8.30 -6.80 -43.32
N GLY A 21 -8.35 -5.71 -42.53
CA GLY A 21 -9.36 -5.51 -41.48
C GLY A 21 -8.94 -6.15 -40.14
N PRO A 22 -9.67 -5.88 -39.04
CA PRO A 22 -9.38 -6.49 -37.74
C PRO A 22 -9.47 -8.02 -37.86
N ARG A 23 -8.33 -8.70 -37.91
CA ARG A 23 -8.29 -10.16 -37.75
C ARG A 23 -7.96 -10.46 -36.30
N LEU A 24 -8.78 -11.29 -35.67
CA LEU A 24 -8.52 -11.86 -34.35
C LEU A 24 -7.22 -12.69 -34.44
N GLY A 25 -6.07 -12.06 -34.22
CA GLY A 25 -4.85 -12.78 -33.87
C GLY A 25 -5.04 -13.31 -32.46
N LEU A 26 -4.88 -14.61 -32.25
CA LEU A 26 -5.00 -15.22 -30.93
C LEU A 26 -3.83 -14.76 -30.04
N VAL A 27 -3.99 -13.61 -29.38
CA VAL A 27 -3.25 -13.27 -28.17
C VAL A 27 -4.00 -13.96 -27.04
N THR A 28 -3.45 -15.04 -26.52
CA THR A 28 -4.04 -15.76 -25.40
C THR A 28 -3.86 -14.92 -24.13
N ALA A 29 -4.83 -14.07 -23.82
CA ALA A 29 -4.95 -13.50 -22.48
C ALA A 29 -5.57 -14.55 -21.56
N ALA A 30 -4.74 -15.43 -20.98
CA ALA A 30 -5.20 -16.32 -19.92
C ALA A 30 -5.38 -15.49 -18.65
N MET A 31 -6.64 -15.15 -18.32
CA MET A 31 -6.98 -14.53 -17.05
C MET A 31 -7.09 -15.63 -16.00
N SER A 32 -6.04 -15.79 -15.21
CA SER A 32 -6.20 -16.32 -13.85
C SER A 32 -6.48 -15.14 -12.92
N PRO A 33 -7.17 -15.32 -11.78
CA PRO A 33 -7.48 -14.23 -10.84
C PRO A 33 -6.25 -13.50 -10.25
N ARG A 34 -5.03 -13.86 -10.65
CA ARG A 34 -3.75 -13.28 -10.22
C ARG A 34 -2.72 -13.09 -11.34
N LEU A 35 -3.08 -13.29 -12.62
CA LEU A 35 -2.14 -13.13 -13.73
C LEU A 35 -2.87 -12.64 -14.99
N VAL A 36 -2.48 -11.47 -15.48
CA VAL A 36 -2.77 -10.99 -16.83
C VAL A 36 -1.55 -11.33 -17.68
N ALA A 37 -1.63 -12.38 -18.49
CA ALA A 37 -0.58 -12.72 -19.45
C ALA A 37 -0.84 -12.01 -20.78
N GLY A 38 0.05 -11.12 -21.20
CA GLY A 38 0.07 -10.57 -22.56
C GLY A 38 1.13 -11.26 -23.39
N SER A 39 0.78 -12.29 -24.17
CA SER A 39 1.71 -12.96 -25.07
C SER A 39 1.21 -12.95 -26.51
N GLY A 40 2.09 -12.69 -27.47
CA GLY A 40 1.72 -12.67 -28.88
C GLY A 40 2.94 -12.57 -29.78
N ASN A 41 2.71 -12.31 -31.06
CA ASN A 41 3.77 -12.09 -32.04
C ASN A 41 3.54 -10.76 -32.76
N VAL A 42 4.52 -9.86 -32.73
CA VAL A 42 4.45 -8.57 -33.41
C VAL A 42 5.28 -8.61 -34.68
N SER A 43 4.65 -8.38 -35.84
CA SER A 43 5.37 -8.15 -37.09
C SER A 43 5.40 -6.67 -37.44
N THR A 44 6.47 -6.23 -38.11
CA THR A 44 6.61 -4.91 -38.72
C THR A 44 6.17 -4.88 -40.19
N ASP A 45 5.75 -6.01 -40.73
CA ASP A 45 5.20 -6.11 -42.08
C ASP A 45 3.88 -5.33 -42.17
N ASN A 46 3.49 -4.90 -43.37
CA ASN A 46 2.20 -4.23 -43.63
C ASN A 46 1.88 -3.01 -42.74
N PHE A 47 2.88 -2.15 -42.44
CA PHE A 47 2.72 -0.99 -41.54
C PHE A 47 2.35 -1.36 -40.09
N GLY A 48 2.58 -2.62 -39.70
CA GLY A 48 2.37 -3.10 -38.35
C GLY A 48 3.44 -2.62 -37.36
N GLY A 49 3.67 -3.42 -36.33
CA GLY A 49 4.68 -3.16 -35.32
C GLY A 49 4.10 -2.81 -33.97
N PHE A 50 2.84 -3.14 -33.68
CA PHE A 50 2.27 -2.93 -32.35
C PHE A 50 1.38 -4.09 -31.90
N ALA A 51 1.30 -4.29 -30.59
CA ALA A 51 0.31 -5.13 -29.92
C ALA A 51 -0.20 -4.36 -28.70
N SER A 52 -1.51 -4.31 -28.54
CA SER A 52 -2.15 -3.48 -27.53
C SER A 52 -3.28 -4.23 -26.83
N VAL A 53 -3.34 -4.03 -25.52
CA VAL A 53 -4.36 -4.55 -24.62
C VAL A 53 -4.92 -3.39 -23.82
N ARG A 54 -6.24 -3.15 -23.93
CA ARG A 54 -6.95 -2.12 -23.16
C ARG A 54 -8.05 -2.76 -22.32
N THR A 55 -8.26 -2.24 -21.12
CA THR A 55 -9.41 -2.60 -20.28
C THR A 55 -10.70 -2.20 -20.99
N ARG A 56 -11.83 -2.86 -20.70
CA ARG A 56 -13.13 -2.20 -20.90
C ARG A 56 -13.15 -0.88 -20.13
N ASN A 57 -13.98 0.06 -20.59
CA ASN A 57 -14.20 1.28 -19.83
C ASN A 57 -14.78 0.89 -18.46
N LEU A 58 -14.20 1.46 -17.42
CA LEU A 58 -14.58 1.30 -16.03
C LEU A 58 -15.80 2.19 -15.79
N ASP A 59 -16.84 1.61 -15.21
CA ASP A 59 -18.10 2.29 -14.90
C ASP A 59 -18.52 1.93 -13.47
N PRO A 60 -18.46 2.88 -12.52
CA PRO A 60 -17.99 4.26 -12.70
C PRO A 60 -16.47 4.33 -12.96
N PRO A 61 -15.96 5.44 -13.52
CA PRO A 61 -14.52 5.71 -13.58
C PRO A 61 -13.86 5.61 -12.19
N LEU A 62 -12.59 5.19 -12.15
CA LEU A 62 -11.86 5.08 -10.89
C LEU A 62 -11.31 6.43 -10.44
N ASP A 63 -11.59 6.79 -9.19
CA ASP A 63 -10.89 7.87 -8.49
C ASP A 63 -9.60 7.34 -7.88
N LEU A 64 -8.49 7.67 -8.54
CA LEU A 64 -7.12 7.36 -8.09
C LEU A 64 -6.40 8.61 -7.58
N SER A 65 -7.08 9.74 -7.41
CA SER A 65 -6.51 10.98 -6.86
C SER A 65 -5.91 10.85 -5.45
N PRO A 66 -6.30 9.87 -4.60
CA PRO A 66 -5.61 9.66 -3.34
C PRO A 66 -4.20 9.08 -3.48
N TYR A 67 -3.75 8.66 -4.67
CA TYR A 67 -2.50 7.94 -4.90
C TYR A 67 -1.52 8.73 -5.77
N ASP A 68 -0.24 8.38 -5.70
CA ASP A 68 0.84 9.09 -6.42
C ASP A 68 1.18 8.45 -7.78
N GLY A 69 0.78 7.21 -8.00
CA GLY A 69 1.05 6.52 -9.27
C GLY A 69 0.59 5.07 -9.32
N ILE A 70 1.00 4.38 -10.39
CA ILE A 70 0.70 2.98 -10.68
C ILE A 70 1.96 2.12 -10.54
N GLU A 71 1.84 0.98 -9.88
CA GLU A 71 2.84 -0.08 -9.83
C GLU A 71 2.37 -1.28 -10.67
N LEU A 72 3.30 -1.79 -11.50
CA LEU A 72 3.13 -3.02 -12.28
C LEU A 72 4.10 -4.07 -11.76
N ARG A 73 3.60 -5.21 -11.28
CA ARG A 73 4.42 -6.39 -10.99
C ARG A 73 4.38 -7.34 -12.18
N LEU A 74 5.50 -7.48 -12.86
CA LEU A 74 5.60 -8.22 -14.13
C LEU A 74 6.89 -9.02 -14.26
N PHE A 75 6.88 -10.02 -15.15
CA PHE A 75 8.07 -10.74 -15.59
C PHE A 75 8.55 -10.14 -16.91
N GLY A 76 9.72 -9.53 -16.89
CA GLY A 76 10.19 -8.74 -18.03
C GLY A 76 10.75 -9.60 -19.16
N ASP A 77 10.57 -9.14 -20.39
CA ASP A 77 11.09 -9.79 -21.59
C ASP A 77 12.23 -8.99 -22.23
N GLY A 78 12.58 -7.82 -21.71
CA GLY A 78 13.63 -6.96 -22.27
C GLY A 78 13.14 -5.97 -23.31
N GLN A 79 11.82 -5.84 -23.51
CA GLN A 79 11.23 -4.84 -24.39
C GLN A 79 10.74 -3.61 -23.61
N ARG A 80 10.45 -2.56 -24.37
CA ARG A 80 9.85 -1.31 -23.88
C ARG A 80 8.39 -1.23 -24.25
N TYR A 81 7.57 -0.95 -23.25
CA TYR A 81 6.12 -0.87 -23.34
C TYR A 81 5.64 0.53 -22.99
N LYS A 82 4.41 0.83 -23.38
CA LYS A 82 3.68 2.04 -22.99
C LYS A 82 2.56 1.66 -22.04
N LEU A 83 2.51 2.33 -20.89
CA LEU A 83 1.31 2.40 -20.06
C LEU A 83 0.51 3.62 -20.50
N ILE A 84 -0.77 3.40 -20.79
CA ILE A 84 -1.67 4.42 -21.33
C ILE A 84 -2.90 4.50 -20.44
N ILE A 85 -3.20 5.69 -19.95
CA ILE A 85 -4.37 6.00 -19.14
C ILE A 85 -5.30 6.87 -19.98
N ARG A 86 -6.60 6.56 -19.96
CA ARG A 86 -7.64 7.43 -20.51
C ARG A 86 -8.65 7.82 -19.44
N PRO A 87 -8.84 9.13 -19.20
CA PRO A 87 -9.86 9.59 -18.28
C PRO A 87 -11.25 9.61 -18.91
N ASP A 88 -11.34 9.70 -20.24
CA ASP A 88 -12.61 9.70 -20.96
C ASP A 88 -13.06 8.31 -21.41
N ALA A 89 -14.38 8.14 -21.51
CA ALA A 89 -14.98 6.94 -22.07
C ALA A 89 -14.87 6.91 -23.61
N ASN A 90 -14.56 8.05 -24.23
CA ASN A 90 -14.41 8.19 -25.67
C ASN A 90 -13.23 7.36 -26.18
N TRP A 91 -13.38 6.76 -27.36
CA TRP A 91 -12.34 5.91 -27.92
C TRP A 91 -11.15 6.70 -28.50
N ASP A 92 -11.41 7.89 -29.06
CA ASP A 92 -10.45 8.74 -29.79
C ASP A 92 -10.07 10.02 -29.02
N GLY A 93 -10.10 9.97 -27.68
CA GLY A 93 -9.74 11.08 -26.80
C GLY A 93 -8.24 11.25 -26.60
N ILE A 94 -7.86 12.29 -25.85
CA ILE A 94 -6.48 12.48 -25.37
C ILE A 94 -6.12 11.32 -24.45
N ALA A 95 -5.05 10.60 -24.78
CA ALA A 95 -4.51 9.53 -23.95
C ALA A 95 -3.28 10.03 -23.19
N TYR A 96 -3.15 9.64 -21.94
CA TYR A 96 -2.01 9.97 -21.12
C TYR A 96 -1.04 8.80 -21.14
N CYS A 97 0.17 9.01 -21.66
CA CYS A 97 1.11 7.93 -21.91
C CYS A 97 2.38 8.07 -21.05
N CYS A 98 2.95 6.93 -20.67
CA CYS A 98 4.29 6.83 -20.13
C CYS A 98 4.94 5.54 -20.64
N SER A 99 6.19 5.60 -21.10
CA SER A 99 6.93 4.41 -21.56
C SER A 99 7.85 3.88 -20.46
N PHE A 100 8.00 2.56 -20.37
CA PHE A 100 8.88 1.89 -19.42
C PHE A 100 9.59 0.70 -20.06
N ASP A 101 10.83 0.46 -19.62
CA ASP A 101 11.64 -0.67 -20.06
C ASP A 101 11.49 -1.85 -19.08
N THR A 102 11.63 -3.07 -19.59
CA THR A 102 11.64 -4.28 -18.77
C THR A 102 13.01 -4.95 -18.81
N ARG A 103 13.39 -5.63 -17.72
CA ARG A 103 14.59 -6.48 -17.68
C ARG A 103 14.24 -7.94 -18.04
N PRO A 104 14.95 -8.57 -18.99
CA PRO A 104 14.61 -9.92 -19.45
C PRO A 104 14.82 -10.95 -18.34
N GLY A 105 13.86 -11.87 -18.18
CA GLY A 105 13.99 -13.02 -17.30
C GLY A 105 13.85 -12.73 -15.80
N VAL A 106 13.38 -11.54 -15.42
CA VAL A 106 13.30 -11.12 -14.01
C VAL A 106 11.92 -10.59 -13.67
N TRP A 107 11.39 -11.07 -12.53
CA TRP A 107 10.23 -10.45 -11.89
C TRP A 107 10.60 -9.09 -11.29
N GLN A 108 9.96 -8.03 -11.76
CA GLN A 108 10.24 -6.66 -11.33
C GLN A 108 8.97 -5.87 -11.01
N ALA A 109 9.10 -4.86 -10.16
CA ALA A 109 8.04 -3.90 -9.88
C ALA A 109 8.40 -2.58 -10.60
N ILE A 110 7.55 -2.16 -11.53
CA ILE A 110 7.71 -0.90 -12.26
C ILE A 110 6.77 0.12 -11.64
N ARG A 111 7.31 1.16 -10.98
CA ARG A 111 6.53 2.28 -10.41
C ARG A 111 6.54 3.46 -11.36
N ILE A 112 5.36 3.93 -11.73
CA ILE A 112 5.15 5.05 -12.65
C ILE A 112 4.31 6.11 -11.93
N PRO A 113 4.91 7.24 -11.51
CA PRO A 113 4.19 8.38 -10.95
C PRO A 113 3.16 8.94 -11.94
N PHE A 114 2.01 9.41 -11.48
CA PHE A 114 1.03 10.09 -12.33
C PHE A 114 1.61 11.34 -13.01
N ALA A 115 2.53 12.03 -12.33
CA ALA A 115 3.27 13.18 -12.88
C ALA A 115 4.16 12.86 -14.10
N ASN A 116 4.52 11.58 -14.32
CA ASN A 116 5.33 11.16 -15.46
C ASN A 116 4.50 10.92 -16.73
N PHE A 117 3.18 10.97 -16.63
CA PHE A 117 2.30 10.86 -17.79
C PHE A 117 2.15 12.22 -18.47
N PHE A 118 2.11 12.18 -19.80
CA PHE A 118 1.87 13.37 -20.62
C PHE A 118 0.78 13.09 -21.65
N PRO A 119 0.02 14.13 -22.05
CA PRO A 119 -1.08 14.00 -22.99
C PRO A 119 -0.55 13.72 -24.41
N VAL A 120 -1.19 12.76 -25.07
CA VAL A 120 -0.87 12.29 -26.41
C VAL A 120 -2.17 12.17 -27.20
N PHE A 121 -2.19 12.79 -28.38
CA PHE A 121 -3.26 12.63 -29.36
C PHE A 121 -2.66 12.04 -30.63
N ARG A 122 -3.16 10.87 -31.05
CA ARG A 122 -2.70 10.15 -32.25
C ARG A 122 -1.17 10.05 -32.37
N ALA A 123 -0.54 9.54 -31.29
CA ALA A 123 0.92 9.37 -31.14
C ALA A 123 1.78 10.65 -31.13
N LYS A 124 1.17 11.84 -31.16
CA LYS A 124 1.86 13.12 -30.98
C LYS A 124 1.63 13.66 -29.58
N ARG A 125 2.69 14.16 -28.94
CA ARG A 125 2.57 14.88 -27.67
C ARG A 125 1.78 16.16 -27.87
N VAL A 126 0.91 16.46 -26.92
CA VAL A 126 0.16 17.73 -26.86
C VAL A 126 0.77 18.59 -25.76
N ALA A 127 1.03 19.86 -26.03
CA ALA A 127 1.55 20.75 -25.01
C ALA A 127 0.49 21.05 -23.94
N VAL A 128 0.87 20.94 -22.67
CA VAL A 128 0.01 21.33 -21.55
C VAL A 128 -0.25 22.84 -21.66
N GLY A 129 -1.52 23.25 -21.51
CA GLY A 129 -1.95 24.64 -21.68
C GLY A 129 -2.27 25.05 -23.13
N SER A 130 -2.04 24.17 -24.12
CA SER A 130 -2.44 24.37 -25.52
C SER A 130 -3.43 23.31 -25.99
N GLY A 131 -4.49 23.10 -25.20
CA GLY A 131 -5.57 22.14 -25.51
C GLY A 131 -5.51 20.82 -24.74
N ALA A 132 -4.53 20.63 -23.86
CA ALA A 132 -4.45 19.51 -22.91
C ALA A 132 -4.07 19.97 -21.50
N GLN A 133 -4.52 19.22 -20.50
CA GLN A 133 -4.16 19.40 -19.10
C GLN A 133 -3.20 18.29 -18.65
N PRO A 134 -2.57 18.38 -17.48
CA PRO A 134 -1.95 17.22 -16.83
C PRO A 134 -2.98 16.12 -16.58
N LEU A 135 -2.52 14.89 -16.39
CA LEU A 135 -3.40 13.78 -16.05
C LEU A 135 -4.16 14.10 -14.77
N ASP A 136 -5.50 14.09 -14.84
CA ASP A 136 -6.37 14.10 -13.67
C ASP A 136 -6.64 12.64 -13.23
N PRO A 137 -6.09 12.20 -12.09
CA PRO A 137 -6.28 10.84 -11.59
C PRO A 137 -7.67 10.60 -10.96
N SER A 138 -8.54 11.61 -10.83
CA SER A 138 -9.84 11.47 -10.16
C SER A 138 -10.91 10.75 -10.99
N ALA A 139 -10.70 10.59 -12.29
CA ALA A 139 -11.66 9.97 -13.18
C ALA A 139 -10.95 9.13 -14.25
N ILE A 140 -10.48 7.93 -13.90
CA ILE A 140 -9.83 7.01 -14.84
C ILE A 140 -10.86 6.05 -15.46
N SER A 141 -11.13 6.24 -16.75
CA SER A 141 -12.05 5.38 -17.51
C SER A 141 -11.40 4.10 -18.02
N SER A 142 -10.13 4.08 -18.41
CA SER A 142 -9.47 2.83 -18.84
C SER A 142 -7.95 2.88 -18.77
N ILE A 143 -7.35 1.69 -18.70
CA ILE A 143 -5.90 1.49 -18.70
C ILE A 143 -5.54 0.58 -19.88
N GLN A 144 -4.44 0.88 -20.55
CA GLN A 144 -3.93 0.14 -21.70
C GLN A 144 -2.43 -0.10 -21.57
N ILE A 145 -1.98 -1.28 -22.01
CA ILE A 145 -0.57 -1.62 -22.18
C ILE A 145 -0.34 -1.87 -23.66
N MET A 146 0.73 -1.29 -24.20
CA MET A 146 1.05 -1.38 -25.62
C MET A 146 2.54 -1.63 -25.84
N LEU A 147 2.85 -2.66 -26.62
CA LEU A 147 4.13 -2.80 -27.30
C LEU A 147 4.00 -2.11 -28.66
N SER A 148 4.93 -1.24 -29.03
CA SER A 148 4.92 -0.58 -30.33
C SER A 148 6.34 -0.29 -30.83
N LYS A 149 6.53 -0.39 -32.15
CA LYS A 149 7.71 0.02 -32.90
C LYS A 149 7.98 1.51 -32.76
N PHE A 150 6.93 2.30 -32.62
CA PHE A 150 7.02 3.76 -32.56
C PHE A 150 6.90 4.23 -31.12
N GLU A 151 7.75 5.20 -30.77
CA GLU A 151 7.57 6.07 -29.63
C GLU A 151 6.69 7.27 -30.01
N TYR A 152 6.76 8.34 -29.24
CA TYR A 152 6.01 9.57 -29.50
C TYR A 152 6.72 10.41 -30.57
N ASP A 153 5.97 11.29 -31.22
CA ASP A 153 6.53 12.33 -32.11
C ASP A 153 7.34 11.75 -33.28
N GLY A 154 6.97 10.56 -33.77
CA GLY A 154 7.63 9.87 -34.88
C GLY A 154 8.94 9.15 -34.52
N GLN A 155 9.35 9.16 -33.25
CA GLN A 155 10.54 8.44 -32.80
C GLN A 155 10.34 6.92 -32.85
N LEU A 156 11.43 6.18 -32.95
CA LEU A 156 11.43 4.71 -32.85
C LEU A 156 11.62 4.28 -31.40
N ASN A 157 10.98 3.17 -31.04
CA ASN A 157 11.19 2.51 -29.77
C ASN A 157 12.57 1.82 -29.76
N PRO A 158 13.50 2.25 -28.90
CA PRO A 158 14.88 1.77 -28.92
C PRO A 158 15.03 0.30 -28.51
N ASN A 159 14.06 -0.25 -27.76
CA ASN A 159 14.09 -1.62 -27.25
C ASN A 159 13.00 -2.50 -27.89
N PHE A 160 12.43 -2.07 -29.01
CA PHE A 160 11.44 -2.86 -29.72
C PHE A 160 12.09 -4.04 -30.44
N ARG A 161 11.54 -5.24 -30.28
CA ARG A 161 11.92 -6.41 -31.05
C ARG A 161 10.71 -7.00 -31.75
N ARG A 162 10.85 -7.21 -33.06
CA ARG A 162 9.85 -7.97 -33.84
C ARG A 162 9.87 -9.44 -33.40
N GLY A 163 8.74 -10.10 -33.55
CA GLY A 163 8.58 -11.51 -33.23
C GLY A 163 7.78 -11.75 -31.94
N PRO A 164 7.99 -12.90 -31.28
CA PRO A 164 7.22 -13.26 -30.09
C PRO A 164 7.56 -12.35 -28.91
N PHE A 165 6.53 -12.00 -28.15
CA PHE A 165 6.64 -11.32 -26.87
C PHE A 165 5.82 -12.03 -25.81
N ASN A 166 6.24 -11.92 -24.55
CA ASN A 166 5.49 -12.43 -23.42
C ASN A 166 5.73 -11.51 -22.22
N LEU A 167 4.65 -10.84 -21.78
CA LEU A 167 4.66 -9.97 -20.61
C LEU A 167 3.65 -10.48 -19.58
N PRO A 168 4.02 -11.48 -18.76
CA PRO A 168 3.21 -11.89 -17.62
C PRO A 168 3.16 -10.77 -16.59
N ILE A 169 1.96 -10.32 -16.22
CA ILE A 169 1.72 -9.31 -15.19
C ILE A 169 0.93 -9.97 -14.08
N SER A 170 1.47 -10.00 -12.86
CA SER A 170 0.75 -10.55 -11.71
C SER A 170 -0.30 -9.59 -11.15
N HIS A 171 0.02 -8.30 -11.10
CA HIS A 171 -0.93 -7.29 -10.64
C HIS A 171 -0.56 -5.89 -11.15
N ILE A 172 -1.59 -5.06 -11.21
CA ILE A 172 -1.53 -3.62 -11.41
C ILE A 172 -2.19 -3.01 -10.17
N SER A 173 -1.48 -2.15 -9.45
CA SER A 173 -1.96 -1.51 -8.23
C SER A 173 -1.57 -0.04 -8.21
N THR A 174 -2.25 0.77 -7.41
CA THR A 174 -1.77 2.12 -7.10
C THR A 174 -0.78 2.08 -5.94
N TYR A 175 0.06 3.11 -5.83
CA TYR A 175 0.96 3.29 -4.69
C TYR A 175 0.96 4.72 -4.17
N LEU A 176 1.42 4.85 -2.93
CA LEU A 176 1.65 6.11 -2.23
C LEU A 176 3.15 6.35 -2.12
N ALA A 177 3.61 7.59 -2.29
CA ALA A 177 5.01 8.00 -2.20
C ALA A 177 5.65 7.52 -0.88
N ALA A 178 6.92 7.15 -0.94
CA ALA A 178 7.59 6.43 0.16
C ALA A 178 7.72 7.27 1.43
N ASP A 179 7.86 8.58 1.26
CA ASP A 179 8.09 9.60 2.28
C ASP A 179 6.80 10.22 2.85
N LEU A 180 5.63 9.68 2.50
CA LEU A 180 4.38 10.20 3.06
C LEU A 180 4.30 9.97 4.57
N PRO A 181 3.96 11.00 5.36
CA PRO A 181 3.58 10.81 6.76
C PRO A 181 2.27 10.01 6.87
N PRO A 182 1.94 9.50 8.06
CA PRO A 182 0.64 8.90 8.30
C PRO A 182 -0.50 9.88 7.97
N ARG A 183 -1.52 9.37 7.26
CA ARG A 183 -2.78 10.06 6.96
C ARG A 183 -3.82 9.83 8.07
N PHE A 184 -3.58 8.85 8.92
CA PHE A 184 -4.46 8.48 10.04
C PHE A 184 -3.62 8.18 11.28
N VAL A 185 -3.86 8.89 12.37
CA VAL A 185 -3.26 8.60 13.68
C VAL A 185 -4.33 7.99 14.56
N HIS A 186 -4.08 6.78 15.06
CA HIS A 186 -5.00 6.02 15.89
C HIS A 186 -4.50 5.91 17.31
N VAL A 187 -5.24 6.47 18.28
CA VAL A 187 -4.96 6.30 19.71
C VAL A 187 -5.66 5.04 20.21
N SER A 188 -4.87 3.98 20.34
CA SER A 188 -5.28 2.68 20.86
C SER A 188 -5.07 2.61 22.37
N SER A 189 -4.42 1.57 22.89
CA SER A 189 -4.04 1.41 24.31
C SER A 189 -2.92 0.37 24.43
N ALA A 190 -2.00 0.57 25.36
CA ALA A 190 -1.06 -0.48 25.74
C ALA A 190 -1.80 -1.64 26.42
N GLY A 191 -1.42 -2.86 26.08
CA GLY A 191 -2.02 -4.08 26.60
C GLY A 191 -3.10 -4.70 25.72
N VAL A 192 -3.39 -4.13 24.54
CA VAL A 192 -4.42 -4.66 23.63
C VAL A 192 -4.17 -6.09 23.16
N THR A 193 -2.93 -6.58 23.17
CA THR A 193 -2.61 -7.96 22.79
C THR A 193 -2.41 -8.88 23.99
N ARG A 194 -2.53 -8.36 25.23
CA ARG A 194 -2.28 -9.12 26.46
C ARG A 194 -3.42 -10.05 26.88
N PRO A 195 -4.72 -9.68 26.82
CA PRO A 195 -5.79 -10.55 27.31
C PRO A 195 -5.74 -12.00 26.76
N ASN A 196 -5.26 -12.18 25.53
CA ASN A 196 -5.15 -13.47 24.86
C ASN A 196 -3.69 -13.96 24.67
N ARG A 197 -2.72 -13.39 25.39
CA ARG A 197 -1.31 -13.76 25.23
C ARG A 197 -0.99 -15.02 26.03
N PRO A 198 -0.44 -16.08 25.41
CA PRO A 198 0.02 -17.24 26.15
C PRO A 198 1.14 -16.88 27.14
N GLY A 199 1.10 -17.47 28.33
CA GLY A 199 2.18 -17.38 29.32
C GLY A 199 2.23 -16.10 30.15
N ILE A 200 1.20 -15.24 30.11
CA ILE A 200 1.10 -14.10 31.03
C ILE A 200 0.21 -14.41 32.23
N ASN A 201 0.56 -13.84 33.39
CA ASN A 201 -0.31 -13.84 34.55
C ASN A 201 -1.21 -12.59 34.52
N VAL A 202 -2.47 -12.77 34.13
CA VAL A 202 -3.45 -11.68 33.95
C VAL A 202 -3.72 -10.91 35.26
N ASP A 203 -3.59 -11.55 36.42
CA ASP A 203 -3.86 -10.90 37.70
C ASP A 203 -2.84 -9.81 38.05
N GLN A 204 -1.64 -9.89 37.47
CA GLN A 204 -0.54 -8.94 37.60
C GLN A 204 -0.54 -7.86 36.49
N GLU A 205 -1.53 -7.89 35.61
CA GLU A 205 -1.68 -6.91 34.55
C GLU A 205 -2.50 -5.68 35.00
N PRO A 206 -2.36 -4.53 34.31
CA PRO A 206 -3.14 -3.34 34.59
C PRO A 206 -4.66 -3.63 34.56
N PRO A 207 -5.48 -2.86 35.31
CA PRO A 207 -6.93 -3.11 35.41
C PRO A 207 -7.64 -3.26 34.06
N ALA A 208 -7.24 -2.52 33.04
CA ALA A 208 -7.84 -2.61 31.70
C ALA A 208 -7.65 -3.99 31.04
N VAL A 209 -6.53 -4.67 31.32
CA VAL A 209 -6.25 -6.03 30.81
C VAL A 209 -6.99 -7.05 31.67
N ARG A 210 -6.86 -6.93 33.00
CA ARG A 210 -7.47 -7.88 33.95
C ARG A 210 -9.00 -7.87 33.89
N LEU A 211 -9.60 -6.71 33.68
CA LEU A 211 -11.05 -6.51 33.66
C LEU A 211 -11.60 -6.36 32.24
N ASN A 212 -10.84 -6.74 31.21
CA ASN A 212 -11.23 -6.51 29.81
C ASN A 212 -12.64 -7.04 29.50
N ASP A 213 -12.94 -8.27 29.93
CA ASP A 213 -14.25 -8.90 29.69
C ASP A 213 -15.38 -8.16 30.43
N THR A 214 -15.15 -7.79 31.69
CA THR A 214 -16.10 -7.00 32.50
C THR A 214 -16.32 -5.60 31.93
N LEU A 215 -15.31 -5.04 31.25
CA LEU A 215 -15.36 -3.76 30.55
C LEU A 215 -15.92 -3.88 29.12
N GLY A 216 -16.57 -5.01 28.78
CA GLY A 216 -17.19 -5.21 27.47
C GLY A 216 -16.19 -5.46 26.33
N GLY A 217 -14.99 -5.95 26.64
CA GLY A 217 -13.94 -6.23 25.67
C GLY A 217 -13.31 -4.98 25.07
N ILE A 218 -13.17 -3.89 25.85
CA ILE A 218 -12.64 -2.61 25.37
C ILE A 218 -11.29 -2.76 24.63
N LEU A 219 -10.37 -3.58 25.14
CA LEU A 219 -9.08 -3.85 24.50
C LEU A 219 -9.22 -4.73 23.27
N THR A 220 -10.16 -5.67 23.29
CA THR A 220 -10.51 -6.51 22.14
C THR A 220 -10.99 -5.65 20.96
N TRP A 221 -11.85 -4.68 21.21
CA TRP A 221 -12.35 -3.77 20.18
C TRP A 221 -11.30 -2.77 19.70
N LYS A 222 -10.44 -2.29 20.60
CA LYS A 222 -9.29 -1.46 20.21
C LYS A 222 -8.34 -2.24 19.29
N LEU A 223 -8.02 -3.49 19.62
CA LEU A 223 -7.20 -4.35 18.76
C LEU A 223 -7.86 -4.58 17.39
N ALA A 224 -9.17 -4.86 17.36
CA ALA A 224 -9.92 -5.00 16.12
C ALA A 224 -9.89 -3.72 15.27
N GLY A 225 -9.95 -2.54 15.90
CA GLY A 225 -9.81 -1.24 15.25
C GLY A 225 -8.42 -1.05 14.63
N GLU A 226 -7.37 -1.41 15.36
CA GLU A 226 -6.02 -1.43 14.81
C GLU A 226 -5.92 -2.34 13.57
N ASP A 227 -6.54 -3.52 13.63
CA ASP A 227 -6.46 -4.51 12.55
C ASP A 227 -7.23 -4.09 11.31
N ALA A 228 -8.38 -3.47 11.49
CA ALA A 228 -9.13 -2.84 10.41
C ALA A 228 -8.29 -1.74 9.74
N LEU A 229 -7.62 -0.89 10.53
CA LEU A 229 -6.75 0.17 10.02
C LEU A 229 -5.54 -0.40 9.25
N ARG A 230 -4.85 -1.40 9.81
CA ARG A 230 -3.75 -2.11 9.12
C ARG A 230 -4.20 -2.72 7.80
N ALA A 231 -5.42 -3.27 7.77
CA ALA A 231 -5.99 -3.87 6.58
C ALA A 231 -6.48 -2.83 5.54
N SER A 232 -6.74 -1.58 5.94
CA SER A 232 -7.32 -0.56 5.06
C SER A 232 -6.38 -0.10 3.93
N GLY A 233 -5.07 -0.21 4.11
CA GLY A 233 -4.06 0.36 3.19
C GLY A 233 -3.82 1.86 3.36
N VAL A 234 -4.59 2.54 4.24
CA VAL A 234 -4.35 3.94 4.62
C VAL A 234 -3.02 4.03 5.36
N PRO A 235 -2.10 4.95 5.00
CA PRO A 235 -0.89 5.21 5.79
C PRO A 235 -1.28 5.60 7.20
N TYR A 236 -0.87 4.83 8.19
CA TYR A 236 -1.31 5.01 9.56
C TYR A 236 -0.16 5.15 10.54
N SER A 237 -0.46 5.65 11.73
CA SER A 237 0.34 5.44 12.93
C SER A 237 -0.57 5.01 14.07
N ILE A 238 -0.20 3.95 14.79
CA ILE A 238 -0.96 3.48 15.95
C ILE A 238 -0.15 3.77 17.20
N ILE A 239 -0.71 4.61 18.07
CA ILE A 239 -0.15 4.96 19.37
C ILE A 239 -0.86 4.12 20.42
N ARG A 240 -0.10 3.40 21.24
CA ARG A 240 -0.59 2.63 22.39
C ARG A 240 -0.15 3.29 23.69
N PRO A 241 -0.86 4.33 24.15
CA PRO A 241 -0.50 4.96 25.41
C PRO A 241 -0.71 3.98 26.56
N THR A 242 0.16 4.10 27.57
CA THR A 242 -0.08 3.56 28.91
C THR A 242 -1.16 4.37 29.64
N ALA A 243 -1.33 4.21 30.96
CA ALA A 243 -2.43 4.85 31.68
C ALA A 243 -2.40 6.38 31.51
N LEU A 244 -3.49 6.95 31.01
CA LEU A 244 -3.60 8.39 30.79
C LEU A 244 -3.83 9.12 32.11
N THR A 245 -3.13 10.23 32.33
CA THR A 245 -3.30 11.12 33.49
C THR A 245 -3.66 12.54 33.05
N GLU A 246 -4.18 13.34 34.00
CA GLU A 246 -4.39 14.79 33.85
C GLU A 246 -3.16 15.59 34.34
N GLU A 247 -2.03 14.91 34.57
CA GLU A 247 -0.78 15.59 34.91
C GLU A 247 -0.29 16.39 33.70
N PRO A 248 0.41 17.52 33.92
CA PRO A 248 0.90 18.34 32.82
C PRO A 248 1.87 17.56 31.93
N GLY A 249 1.95 17.97 30.66
CA GLY A 249 2.88 17.40 29.69
C GLY A 249 4.35 17.63 30.03
N GLY A 250 5.24 17.13 29.17
CA GLY A 250 6.68 17.28 29.33
C GLY A 250 7.32 16.22 30.22
N MET A 251 6.62 15.12 30.49
CA MET A 251 7.20 13.96 31.18
C MET A 251 8.37 13.38 30.36
N PRO A 252 9.48 12.92 30.98
CA PRO A 252 10.45 12.10 30.27
C PRO A 252 9.76 10.83 29.73
N ILE A 253 9.92 10.52 28.44
CA ILE A 253 9.18 9.41 27.80
C ILE A 253 10.07 8.20 27.49
N GLU A 254 9.40 7.09 27.30
CA GLU A 254 9.88 5.87 26.68
C GLU A 254 8.91 5.47 25.56
N LEU A 255 9.48 5.13 24.41
CA LEU A 255 8.77 4.58 23.26
C LEU A 255 9.31 3.16 23.05
N ASP A 256 8.42 2.20 22.82
CA ASP A 256 8.80 0.80 22.62
C ASP A 256 7.78 0.06 21.75
N GLN A 257 8.06 -1.20 21.45
CA GLN A 257 7.13 -2.11 20.77
C GLN A 257 7.02 -3.45 21.50
N GLY A 258 6.03 -4.25 21.10
CA GLY A 258 5.81 -5.60 21.62
C GLY A 258 4.70 -5.70 22.66
N ASP A 259 4.06 -4.59 23.00
CA ASP A 259 2.92 -4.52 23.90
C ASP A 259 3.25 -5.05 25.30
N THR A 260 4.38 -4.60 25.87
CA THR A 260 4.91 -4.99 27.19
C THR A 260 5.05 -3.82 28.16
N VAL A 261 5.03 -2.58 27.67
CA VAL A 261 5.25 -1.37 28.47
C VAL A 261 4.08 -1.14 29.44
N LYS A 262 4.39 -0.79 30.69
CA LYS A 262 3.44 -0.41 31.73
C LYS A 262 3.88 0.94 32.30
N GLY A 263 2.93 1.75 32.73
CA GLY A 263 3.23 3.05 33.32
C GLY A 263 2.07 4.02 33.14
N LYS A 264 2.41 5.31 33.08
CA LYS A 264 1.47 6.40 32.84
C LYS A 264 2.01 7.37 31.81
N ILE A 265 1.14 8.21 31.25
CA ILE A 265 1.52 9.30 30.35
C ILE A 265 0.46 10.41 30.42
N SER A 266 0.89 11.67 30.32
CA SER A 266 -0.01 12.82 30.25
C SER A 266 -0.86 12.78 28.98
N ARG A 267 -2.12 13.21 29.07
CA ARG A 267 -2.97 13.45 27.88
C ARG A 267 -2.42 14.54 26.97
N GLU A 268 -1.74 15.55 27.53
CA GLU A 268 -1.13 16.63 26.75
C GLU A 268 0.00 16.10 25.86
N ASP A 269 0.88 15.24 26.41
CA ASP A 269 1.95 14.60 25.64
C ASP A 269 1.38 13.74 24.50
N ILE A 270 0.25 13.04 24.72
CA ILE A 270 -0.40 12.25 23.67
C ILE A 270 -1.04 13.13 22.59
N ALA A 271 -1.65 14.25 22.99
CA ALA A 271 -2.23 15.21 22.04
C ALA A 271 -1.14 15.81 21.14
N ASP A 272 -0.03 16.26 21.73
CA ASP A 272 1.12 16.80 21.00
C ASP A 272 1.73 15.76 20.05
N LEU A 273 1.94 14.54 20.54
CA LEU A 273 2.39 13.41 19.72
C LEU A 273 1.47 13.19 18.51
N CYS A 274 0.15 13.14 18.71
CA CYS A 274 -0.80 12.89 17.62
C CYS A 274 -0.67 13.90 16.47
N VAL A 275 -0.48 15.18 16.80
CA VAL A 275 -0.29 16.25 15.81
C VAL A 275 1.07 16.11 15.13
N ALA A 276 2.13 15.87 15.90
CA ALA A 276 3.49 15.74 15.38
C ALA A 276 3.63 14.57 14.38
N LEU A 277 2.96 13.44 14.63
CA LEU A 277 3.03 12.27 13.75
C LEU A 277 2.51 12.56 12.33
N LEU A 278 1.52 13.44 12.17
CA LEU A 278 0.94 13.77 10.85
C LEU A 278 1.94 14.45 9.90
N SER A 279 3.07 14.93 10.41
CA SER A 279 4.16 15.51 9.61
C SER A 279 5.44 14.65 9.65
N CYS A 280 5.39 13.47 10.27
CA CYS A 280 6.55 12.60 10.47
C CYS A 280 6.48 11.36 9.56
N SER A 281 7.24 11.37 8.46
CA SER A 281 7.32 10.23 7.52
C SER A 281 7.82 8.94 8.19
N ALA A 282 8.71 9.04 9.17
CA ALA A 282 9.18 7.92 9.98
C ALA A 282 8.07 7.25 10.81
N ALA A 283 6.95 7.94 11.03
CA ALA A 283 5.82 7.43 11.79
C ALA A 283 4.81 6.64 10.96
N ARG A 284 5.13 6.34 9.69
CA ARG A 284 4.24 5.61 8.78
C ARG A 284 4.27 4.11 9.03
N ASN A 285 3.08 3.51 9.06
CA ASN A 285 2.83 2.08 9.15
C ASN A 285 3.50 1.41 10.37
N ILE A 286 3.61 2.14 11.47
CA ILE A 286 4.16 1.66 12.73
C ILE A 286 3.09 1.56 13.81
N THR A 287 3.36 0.72 14.80
CA THR A 287 2.60 0.59 16.04
C THR A 287 3.59 0.63 17.18
N PHE A 288 3.37 1.48 18.18
CA PHE A 288 4.30 1.60 19.29
C PHE A 288 3.57 1.99 20.57
N GLU A 289 4.17 1.62 21.69
CA GLU A 289 3.75 2.07 23.01
C GLU A 289 4.44 3.36 23.40
N VAL A 290 3.74 4.17 24.19
CA VAL A 290 4.30 5.38 24.79
C VAL A 290 3.98 5.42 26.28
N SER A 291 5.01 5.62 27.08
CA SER A 291 4.91 5.79 28.52
C SER A 291 5.88 6.84 29.03
N SER A 292 5.61 7.33 30.23
CA SER A 292 6.52 8.15 30.99
C SER A 292 7.53 7.27 31.73
N ARG A 293 8.76 7.76 31.87
CA ARG A 293 9.77 7.20 32.78
C ARG A 293 9.50 7.58 34.23
N VAL A 294 8.52 8.45 34.50
CA VAL A 294 8.08 8.77 35.86
C VAL A 294 7.25 7.60 36.39
N PRO A 295 7.63 7.02 37.55
CA PRO A 295 6.88 5.93 38.16
C PRO A 295 5.41 6.28 38.35
N PHE A 296 4.53 5.30 38.16
CA PHE A 296 3.07 5.52 38.29
C PHE A 296 2.66 6.14 39.63
N SER A 297 3.34 5.73 40.72
CA SER A 297 3.10 6.20 42.09
C SER A 297 3.61 7.61 42.39
N GLN A 298 4.44 8.20 41.51
CA GLN A 298 5.04 9.52 41.74
C GLN A 298 4.30 10.58 40.92
N ALA A 299 3.74 11.59 41.58
CA ALA A 299 3.12 12.72 40.89
C ALA A 299 4.14 13.50 40.04
N TRP A 300 3.72 13.98 38.88
CA TRP A 300 4.51 14.84 38.01
C TRP A 300 4.01 16.28 38.06
N THR A 301 4.96 17.19 38.18
CA THR A 301 4.74 18.64 38.07
C THR A 301 5.75 19.20 37.09
N LEU A 302 5.36 20.23 36.34
CA LEU A 302 6.31 20.95 35.50
C LEU A 302 7.46 21.50 36.34
N PRO A 303 8.72 21.35 35.90
CA PRO A 303 9.87 21.96 36.59
C PRO A 303 9.75 23.48 36.74
N ASP A 304 9.12 24.14 35.77
CA ASP A 304 8.76 25.55 35.81
C ASP A 304 7.32 25.72 35.30
N PRO A 305 6.34 26.01 36.18
CA PRO A 305 4.94 26.16 35.80
C PRO A 305 4.64 27.48 35.06
N THR A 306 5.59 28.42 35.03
CA THR A 306 5.44 29.72 34.35
C THR A 306 5.81 29.65 32.86
N ARG A 307 6.38 28.53 32.43
CA ARG A 307 6.83 28.31 31.05
C ARG A 307 6.16 27.06 30.47
N PRO A 308 5.59 27.13 29.26
CA PRO A 308 5.08 25.92 28.62
C PRO A 308 6.22 24.91 28.41
N PRO A 309 5.95 23.60 28.53
CA PRO A 309 6.95 22.58 28.22
C PRO A 309 7.46 22.79 26.79
N PHE A 310 8.78 22.62 26.58
CA PHE A 310 9.38 22.78 25.27
C PHE A 310 8.74 21.79 24.27
N PRO A 311 8.50 22.21 23.01
CA PRO A 311 8.03 21.30 21.97
C PRO A 311 8.97 20.09 21.90
N ARG A 312 8.41 18.88 22.02
CA ARG A 312 9.22 17.67 21.97
C ARG A 312 9.53 17.34 20.52
N ASP A 313 10.79 17.03 20.24
CA ASP A 313 11.15 16.45 18.95
C ASP A 313 10.74 14.96 18.92
N TRP A 314 9.48 14.72 18.55
CA TRP A 314 8.93 13.37 18.41
C TRP A 314 9.58 12.58 17.29
N ALA A 315 10.08 13.24 16.23
CA ALA A 315 10.80 12.59 15.16
C ALA A 315 12.13 12.02 15.66
N ALA A 316 12.89 12.80 16.41
CA ALA A 316 14.12 12.33 17.07
C ALA A 316 13.83 11.21 18.07
N ALA A 317 12.77 11.32 18.87
CA ALA A 317 12.37 10.29 19.82
C ALA A 317 12.03 8.95 19.15
N LEU A 318 11.26 8.98 18.05
CA LEU A 318 10.94 7.78 17.27
C LEU A 318 12.17 7.15 16.65
N SER A 319 13.06 7.98 16.09
CA SER A 319 14.33 7.53 15.50
C SER A 319 15.21 6.84 16.54
N ALA A 320 15.35 7.44 17.74
CA ALA A 320 16.13 6.87 18.83
C ALA A 320 15.56 5.55 19.37
N ALA A 321 14.23 5.37 19.30
CA ALA A 321 13.55 4.17 19.79
C ALA A 321 13.57 2.99 18.79
N ASN A 322 14.11 3.16 17.58
CA ASN A 322 14.19 2.11 16.54
C ASN A 322 12.85 1.41 16.26
N ILE A 323 11.77 2.18 16.20
CA ILE A 323 10.42 1.66 15.94
C ILE A 323 10.32 1.13 14.51
N ARG A 324 9.90 -0.13 14.34
CA ARG A 324 9.83 -0.81 13.04
C ARG A 324 8.40 -1.13 12.60
N PRO A 325 8.11 -1.08 11.29
CA PRO A 325 6.84 -1.57 10.75
C PRO A 325 6.63 -3.06 11.06
N GLY A 326 5.36 -3.46 11.22
CA GLY A 326 4.97 -4.87 11.38
C GLY A 326 5.21 -5.47 12.77
N VAL A 327 5.76 -4.73 13.74
CA VAL A 327 5.88 -5.16 15.14
C VAL A 327 4.61 -4.76 15.91
N THR A 328 3.91 -5.73 16.48
CA THR A 328 2.64 -5.49 17.18
C THR A 328 2.54 -6.14 18.54
N GLY A 329 3.46 -7.06 18.88
CA GLY A 329 3.35 -7.89 20.08
C GLY A 329 2.14 -8.83 20.08
N ARG A 330 1.64 -9.23 18.92
CA ARG A 330 0.55 -10.22 18.83
C ARG A 330 1.07 -11.65 18.98
N THR A 331 0.14 -12.54 19.31
CA THR A 331 0.36 -13.98 19.19
C THR A 331 -0.24 -14.42 17.86
N VAL A 332 0.58 -14.92 16.94
CA VAL A 332 0.14 -15.39 15.63
C VAL A 332 0.48 -16.86 15.50
N ALA A 333 -0.52 -17.69 15.19
CA ALA A 333 -0.37 -19.15 15.12
C ALA A 333 0.27 -19.76 16.38
N GLY A 334 -0.09 -19.25 17.56
CA GLY A 334 0.45 -19.70 18.85
C GLY A 334 1.81 -19.12 19.24
N VAL A 335 2.45 -18.33 18.38
CA VAL A 335 3.76 -17.72 18.63
C VAL A 335 3.61 -16.24 18.98
N TYR A 336 4.05 -15.85 20.18
CA TYR A 336 4.15 -14.45 20.56
C TYR A 336 5.31 -13.78 19.81
N THR A 337 5.03 -12.74 19.04
CA THR A 337 6.01 -12.10 18.15
C THR A 337 6.91 -11.08 18.85
N GLY A 338 6.55 -10.65 20.05
CA GLY A 338 7.35 -9.71 20.83
C GLY A 338 7.71 -8.44 20.04
N LYS A 339 9.00 -8.10 20.04
CA LYS A 339 9.58 -6.94 19.33
C LYS A 339 9.99 -7.24 17.88
N GLN A 340 9.64 -8.41 17.36
CA GLN A 340 9.93 -8.80 15.98
C GLN A 340 8.75 -8.49 15.08
N PRO A 341 9.00 -8.10 13.81
CA PRO A 341 7.95 -8.05 12.81
C PRO A 341 7.27 -9.41 12.68
N GLU A 342 5.95 -9.42 12.58
CA GLU A 342 5.16 -10.66 12.57
C GLU A 342 5.64 -11.66 11.50
N ALA A 343 5.99 -11.17 10.30
CA ALA A 343 6.49 -12.01 9.22
C ALA A 343 7.84 -12.69 9.55
N GLU A 344 8.75 -11.97 10.21
CA GLU A 344 10.06 -12.50 10.64
C GLU A 344 9.90 -13.53 11.75
N ALA A 345 9.05 -13.24 12.74
CA ALA A 345 8.79 -14.16 13.85
C ALA A 345 8.16 -15.48 13.39
N LEU A 346 7.21 -15.41 12.45
CA LEU A 346 6.58 -16.59 11.87
C LEU A 346 7.56 -17.40 11.01
N GLN A 347 8.38 -16.72 10.19
CA GLN A 347 9.42 -17.37 9.41
C GLN A 347 10.43 -18.09 10.32
N ALA A 348 10.86 -17.45 11.41
CA ALA A 348 11.76 -18.04 12.40
C ALA A 348 11.13 -19.25 13.12
N ALA A 349 9.82 -19.24 13.32
CA ALA A 349 9.07 -20.37 13.88
C ALA A 349 8.80 -21.50 12.87
N GLY A 350 9.27 -21.40 11.62
CA GLY A 350 8.99 -22.37 10.57
C GLY A 350 7.54 -22.33 10.07
N ILE A 351 6.79 -21.27 10.41
CA ILE A 351 5.41 -21.07 10.01
C ILE A 351 5.41 -20.14 8.80
N THR A 352 5.29 -20.71 7.59
CA THR A 352 4.91 -19.90 6.42
C THR A 352 3.50 -19.37 6.66
N ALA A 353 3.37 -18.04 6.77
CA ALA A 353 2.07 -17.38 6.80
C ALA A 353 1.20 -17.96 5.67
N PRO A 354 -0.08 -18.30 5.91
CA PRO A 354 -0.93 -18.79 4.85
C PRO A 354 -0.91 -17.74 3.74
N ALA A 355 -0.48 -18.13 2.53
CA ALA A 355 -0.86 -17.41 1.34
C ALA A 355 -2.37 -17.25 1.43
N SER A 356 -2.86 -16.00 1.45
CA SER A 356 -4.28 -15.68 1.61
C SER A 356 -5.15 -16.73 0.93
N SER A 357 -5.84 -17.52 1.74
CA SER A 357 -6.46 -18.77 1.33
C SER A 357 -7.57 -18.50 0.32
N CYS A 358 -7.26 -18.61 -0.97
CA CYS A 358 -8.26 -18.95 -1.97
C CYS A 358 -8.39 -20.47 -1.88
N LYS A 359 -9.44 -20.95 -1.22
CA LYS A 359 -9.71 -22.38 -1.06
C LYS A 359 -9.67 -23.06 -2.43
N SER A 360 -8.71 -23.96 -2.63
CA SER A 360 -8.74 -24.91 -3.74
C SER A 360 -9.81 -25.94 -3.43
N THR A 361 -11.01 -25.77 -3.98
CA THR A 361 -11.97 -26.87 -4.06
C THR A 361 -11.47 -27.84 -5.13
N ALA A 362 -10.94 -28.97 -4.70
CA ALA A 362 -10.74 -30.13 -5.55
C ALA A 362 -12.11 -30.56 -6.12
N SER A 363 -12.20 -30.74 -7.45
CA SER A 363 -13.36 -31.37 -8.08
C SER A 363 -13.35 -32.87 -7.79
N PRO A 364 -14.52 -33.49 -7.61
CA PRO A 364 -14.62 -34.94 -7.51
C PRO A 364 -14.41 -35.55 -8.91
N THR A 365 -13.55 -36.56 -8.97
CA THR A 365 -13.45 -37.51 -10.08
C THR A 365 -14.80 -38.17 -10.32
N ALA A 366 -15.38 -37.96 -11.50
CA ALA A 366 -16.46 -38.79 -12.01
C ALA A 366 -15.85 -40.05 -12.64
N THR A 367 -16.29 -41.21 -12.14
CA THR A 367 -16.30 -42.49 -12.85
C THR A 367 -17.19 -42.43 -14.08
#